data_AF-A0A817SL83-F1
#
_entry.id   AF-A0A817SL83-F1
#
_cell.length_a   1.000
_cell.length_b   1.000
_cell.length_c   1.000
_cell.angle_alpha   90.00
_cell.angle_beta   90.00
_cell.angle_gamma   90.00
#
_symmetry.space_group_name_H-M   'P 1'
#
loop_
_entity.id
_entity.type
_entity.pdbx_description
1 polymer ?
#
loop_
_entity_poly.entity_id
_entity_poly.type
_entity_poly.pdbx_seq_one_letter_code
_entity_poly.pdbx_strand_id
1 'polypeptide(L)'
;MFIHFITVFENVQHQRITTLKKMKYDESTIELFVTHSFHIVIGELLNKSYYLLVSREASIESEYIQTEFLPNHRCIFVRELLNKTFRSYPRLRRIKYYPLLCRKNQQLKCFYDENYMCICDLDRFSNCFTFHHSSTYDCQDHNDCENGGQYFQGNATCPSVMYEFVRNVITERSVNFQPVVCFVT
;
A
#
# COMPACT_ATOMS: atom_id res chain seq x y z
N MET A 1 11.11 -1.52 -1.91
CA MET A 1 9.72 -2.05 -1.85
C MET A 1 8.80 -0.89 -1.53
N PHE A 2 7.51 -1.01 -1.82
CA PHE A 2 6.53 0.02 -1.46
C PHE A 2 5.66 -0.44 -0.29
N ILE A 3 5.28 0.49 0.56
CA ILE A 3 4.38 0.29 1.69
C ILE A 3 3.21 1.24 1.50
N HIS A 4 2.02 0.70 1.31
CA HIS A 4 0.80 1.46 1.09
C HIS A 4 -0.02 1.50 2.37
N PHE A 5 -0.24 2.69 2.90
CA PHE A 5 -1.17 2.97 3.99
C PHE A 5 -2.51 3.35 3.38
N ILE A 6 -3.57 2.66 3.80
CA ILE A 6 -4.94 2.91 3.34
C ILE A 6 -5.76 3.42 4.52
N THR A 7 -6.41 4.56 4.31
CA THR A 7 -7.32 5.18 5.26
C THR A 7 -8.72 5.12 4.69
N VAL A 8 -9.61 4.42 5.39
CA VAL A 8 -11.01 4.28 5.03
C VAL A 8 -11.80 5.38 5.72
N PHE A 9 -12.70 6.03 4.99
CA PHE A 9 -13.58 7.08 5.50
C PHE A 9 -15.04 6.68 5.25
N GLU A 10 -15.96 7.11 6.11
CA GLU A 10 -17.39 6.91 5.87
C GLU A 10 -17.83 7.69 4.61
N ASN A 11 -18.47 7.02 3.66
CA ASN A 11 -19.08 7.60 2.45
C ASN A 11 -18.13 8.37 1.50
N VAL A 12 -16.82 8.24 1.65
CA VAL A 12 -15.81 8.85 0.76
C VAL A 12 -14.87 7.77 0.23
N GLN A 13 -14.28 8.01 -0.94
CA GLN A 13 -13.22 7.14 -1.47
C GLN A 13 -12.05 7.08 -0.48
N HIS A 14 -11.53 5.87 -0.24
CA HIS A 14 -10.36 5.68 0.61
C HIS A 14 -9.16 6.50 0.11
N GLN A 15 -8.32 6.96 1.04
CA GLN A 15 -7.04 7.58 0.71
C GLN A 15 -5.92 6.54 0.78
N ARG A 16 -4.94 6.69 -0.10
CA ARG A 16 -3.75 5.84 -0.14
C ARG A 16 -2.51 6.72 -0.08
N ILE A 17 -1.64 6.43 0.87
CA ILE A 17 -0.30 7.01 0.98
C ILE A 17 0.71 5.89 0.78
N THR A 18 1.69 6.08 -0.10
CA THR A 18 2.70 5.08 -0.44
C THR A 18 4.09 5.53 -0.04
N THR A 19 4.75 4.81 0.85
CA THR A 19 6.15 5.11 1.19
C THR A 19 7.07 4.06 0.58
N LEU A 20 8.28 4.48 0.23
CA LEU A 20 9.31 3.53 -0.14
C LEU A 20 10.04 3.07 1.12
N LYS A 21 10.22 1.76 1.25
CA LYS A 21 11.04 1.17 2.30
C LYS A 21 12.11 0.27 1.71
N LYS A 22 13.32 0.35 2.28
CA LYS A 22 14.39 -0.63 2.10
C LYS A 22 14.32 -1.60 3.26
N MET A 23 14.35 -2.90 2.95
CA MET A 23 14.61 -3.94 3.94
C MET A 23 16.12 -4.15 3.99
N LYS A 24 16.64 -4.45 5.18
CA LYS A 24 18.00 -4.98 5.28
C LYS A 24 18.03 -6.38 4.70
N TYR A 25 19.21 -6.77 4.26
CA TYR A 25 19.46 -8.13 3.79
C TYR A 25 19.22 -9.12 4.97
N ASP A 26 18.54 -10.24 4.70
CA ASP A 26 18.14 -11.28 5.67
C ASP A 26 17.10 -10.90 6.76
N GLU A 27 16.45 -9.73 6.70
CA GLU A 27 15.32 -9.38 7.59
C GLU A 27 13.97 -9.57 6.89
N SER A 28 13.07 -10.39 7.48
CA SER A 28 11.66 -10.51 7.05
C SER A 28 10.75 -9.46 7.69
N THR A 29 11.23 -8.84 8.77
CA THR A 29 10.51 -7.85 9.59
C THR A 29 10.80 -6.44 9.11
N ILE A 30 9.78 -5.58 9.17
CA ILE A 30 9.88 -4.15 8.88
C ILE A 30 9.36 -3.36 10.04
N GLU A 31 10.14 -2.34 10.37
CA GLU A 31 9.78 -1.28 11.31
C GLU A 31 9.29 -0.05 10.53
N LEU A 32 8.05 0.33 10.80
CA LEU A 32 7.38 1.47 10.18
C LEU A 32 7.04 2.50 11.25
N PHE A 33 7.48 3.73 11.06
CA PHE A 33 7.02 4.86 11.83
C PHE A 33 5.99 5.62 11.00
N VAL A 34 4.77 5.75 11.52
CA VAL A 34 3.65 6.37 10.80
C VAL A 34 3.12 7.53 11.62
N THR A 35 2.96 8.69 11.00
CA THR A 35 2.51 9.94 11.63
C THR A 35 1.10 10.37 11.22
N HIS A 36 0.39 9.52 10.47
CA HIS A 36 -0.94 9.82 9.93
C HIS A 36 -1.87 8.64 10.18
N SER A 37 -3.17 8.93 10.28
CA SER A 37 -4.16 7.90 10.53
C SER A 37 -4.32 6.91 9.38
N PHE A 38 -4.28 5.61 9.66
CA PHE A 38 -4.50 4.54 8.69
C PHE A 38 -5.25 3.34 9.31
N HIS A 39 -5.84 2.50 8.46
CA HIS A 39 -6.56 1.28 8.88
C HIS A 39 -5.84 0.02 8.39
N ILE A 40 -5.27 0.09 7.19
CA ILE A 40 -4.70 -1.05 6.48
C ILE A 40 -3.30 -0.68 6.00
N VAL A 41 -2.38 -1.65 6.06
CA VAL A 41 -1.04 -1.55 5.48
C VAL A 41 -0.81 -2.70 4.51
N ILE A 42 -0.43 -2.37 3.27
CA ILE A 42 -0.10 -3.34 2.22
C ILE A 42 1.37 -3.16 1.83
N GLY A 43 2.13 -4.25 1.87
CA GLY A 43 3.48 -4.31 1.31
C GLY A 43 3.45 -4.73 -0.15
N GLU A 44 4.13 -3.98 -1.01
CA GLU A 44 4.36 -4.32 -2.43
C GLU A 44 5.87 -4.56 -2.67
N LEU A 45 6.21 -5.78 -3.08
CA LEU A 45 7.56 -6.13 -3.52
C LEU A 45 7.77 -5.74 -5.00
N LEU A 46 9.03 -5.62 -5.42
CA LEU A 46 9.40 -5.20 -6.79
C LEU A 46 8.82 -6.10 -7.89
N ASN A 47 8.57 -7.38 -7.59
CA ASN A 47 7.92 -8.33 -8.50
C ASN A 47 6.38 -8.23 -8.51
N LYS A 48 5.80 -7.13 -8.01
CA LYS A 48 4.35 -6.90 -7.87
C LYS A 48 3.63 -7.95 -7.01
N SER A 49 4.35 -8.55 -6.05
CA SER A 49 3.73 -9.37 -5.01
C SER A 49 3.22 -8.48 -3.88
N TYR A 50 1.96 -8.68 -3.50
CA TYR A 50 1.28 -7.93 -2.45
C TYR A 50 1.17 -8.74 -1.16
N TYR A 51 1.31 -8.09 -0.01
CA TYR A 51 1.19 -8.68 1.32
C TYR A 51 0.32 -7.79 2.20
N LEU A 52 -0.64 -8.38 2.91
CA LEU A 52 -1.40 -7.68 3.94
C LEU A 52 -0.59 -7.67 5.24
N LEU A 53 -0.04 -6.52 5.60
CA LEU A 53 0.84 -6.37 6.77
C LEU A 53 0.06 -6.00 8.02
N VAL A 54 -0.95 -5.14 7.89
CA VAL A 54 -1.83 -4.70 8.98
C VAL A 54 -3.25 -4.51 8.44
N SER A 55 -4.25 -4.88 9.24
CA SER A 55 -5.65 -4.57 9.02
C SER A 55 -6.33 -4.41 10.37
N ARG A 56 -6.83 -3.22 10.68
CA ARG A 56 -7.59 -2.93 11.92
C ARG A 56 -8.89 -2.20 11.59
N GLU A 57 -9.91 -2.40 12.42
CA GLU A 57 -11.19 -1.70 12.29
C GLU A 57 -11.09 -0.24 12.70
N ALA A 58 -10.37 0.03 13.80
CA ALA A 58 -10.10 1.39 14.26
C ALA A 58 -8.85 1.96 13.57
N SER A 59 -8.94 3.24 13.22
CA SER A 59 -7.83 3.99 12.63
C SER A 59 -6.72 4.23 13.65
N ILE A 60 -5.46 4.11 13.24
CA ILE A 60 -4.28 4.29 14.09
C ILE A 60 -3.65 5.65 13.79
N GLU A 61 -3.68 6.60 14.72
CA GLU A 61 -3.20 7.98 14.48
C GLU A 61 -1.70 8.09 14.21
N SER A 62 -0.88 7.58 15.13
CA SER A 62 0.59 7.55 15.01
C SER A 62 1.12 6.39 15.85
N GLU A 63 1.74 5.42 15.19
CA GLU A 63 2.22 4.20 15.85
C GLU A 63 3.55 3.77 15.21
N TYR A 64 4.41 3.22 16.04
CA TYR A 64 5.55 2.44 15.58
C TYR A 64 5.09 1.00 15.40
N ILE A 65 5.11 0.51 14.17
CA ILE A 65 4.59 -0.79 13.79
C ILE A 65 5.76 -1.69 13.43
N GLN A 66 5.78 -2.87 14.03
CA GLN A 66 6.63 -3.97 13.61
C GLN A 66 5.75 -5.01 12.91
N THR A 67 6.06 -5.31 11.64
CA THR A 67 5.29 -6.25 10.81
C THR A 67 6.22 -7.09 9.94
N GLU A 68 5.73 -8.21 9.39
CA GLU A 68 6.55 -9.18 8.68
C GLU A 68 5.91 -9.62 7.36
N PHE A 69 6.76 -9.88 6.36
CA PHE A 69 6.36 -10.43 5.06
C PHE A 69 6.21 -11.95 5.14
N LEU A 70 5.16 -12.39 5.83
CA LEU A 70 4.86 -13.80 5.96
C LEU A 70 4.19 -14.37 4.69
N PRO A 71 4.54 -15.59 4.24
CA PRO A 71 3.93 -16.19 3.05
C PRO A 71 2.41 -16.32 3.12
N ASN A 72 1.84 -16.54 4.31
CA ASN A 72 0.40 -16.64 4.54
C ASN A 72 -0.34 -15.29 4.47
N HIS A 73 0.39 -14.17 4.52
CA HIS A 73 -0.14 -12.81 4.35
C HIS A 73 -0.13 -12.35 2.90
N ARG A 74 0.46 -13.14 1.99
CA ARG A 74 0.50 -12.85 0.56
C ARG A 74 -0.92 -12.77 0.00
N CYS A 75 -1.23 -11.67 -0.68
CA CYS A 75 -2.46 -11.53 -1.42
C CYS A 75 -2.35 -12.27 -2.75
N ILE A 76 -3.36 -13.08 -3.05
CA ILE A 76 -3.36 -13.95 -4.24
C ILE A 76 -4.09 -13.25 -5.39
N PHE A 77 -3.61 -13.40 -6.62
CA PHE A 77 -4.34 -12.87 -7.77
C PHE A 77 -5.63 -13.68 -7.99
N VAL A 78 -6.75 -12.99 -8.20
CA VAL A 78 -8.09 -13.60 -8.17
C VAL A 78 -8.26 -14.74 -9.18
N ARG A 79 -7.54 -14.69 -10.32
CA ARG A 79 -7.61 -15.75 -11.33
C ARG A 79 -7.04 -17.08 -10.84
N GLU A 80 -6.15 -17.06 -9.86
CA GLU A 80 -5.61 -18.27 -9.23
C GLU A 80 -6.64 -18.91 -8.27
N LEU A 81 -7.54 -18.09 -7.70
CA LEU A 81 -8.58 -18.53 -6.76
C LEU A 81 -9.87 -19.01 -7.46
N LEU A 82 -10.08 -18.60 -8.71
CA LEU A 82 -11.30 -18.88 -9.44
C LEU A 82 -11.20 -20.19 -10.26
N ASN A 83 -12.28 -20.97 -10.23
CA ASN A 83 -12.46 -22.11 -11.14
C ASN A 83 -12.34 -21.66 -12.60
N LYS A 84 -11.94 -22.59 -13.49
CA LYS A 84 -11.76 -22.32 -14.92
C LYS A 84 -12.96 -21.59 -15.55
N THR A 85 -14.18 -21.99 -15.19
CA THR A 85 -15.42 -21.36 -15.66
C THR A 85 -15.59 -19.91 -15.20
N PHE A 86 -15.24 -19.59 -13.95
CA PHE A 86 -15.38 -18.22 -13.45
C PHE A 86 -14.26 -17.30 -13.98
N ARG A 87 -13.07 -17.85 -14.24
CA ARG A 87 -11.98 -17.10 -14.87
C ARG A 87 -12.35 -16.54 -16.24
N SER A 88 -13.11 -17.30 -17.03
CA SER A 88 -13.52 -16.87 -18.38
C SER A 88 -14.65 -15.84 -18.36
N TYR A 89 -15.26 -15.57 -17.21
CA TYR A 89 -16.30 -14.55 -17.13
C TYR A 89 -15.73 -13.13 -17.26
N PRO A 90 -16.51 -12.20 -17.83
CA PRO A 90 -16.19 -10.78 -17.80
C PRO A 90 -16.03 -10.27 -16.35
N ARG A 91 -15.19 -9.26 -16.15
CA ARG A 91 -14.80 -8.76 -14.81
C ARG A 91 -16.00 -8.48 -13.91
N LEU A 92 -17.00 -7.74 -14.40
CA LEU A 92 -18.21 -7.41 -13.61
C LEU A 92 -18.97 -8.64 -13.12
N ARG A 93 -18.94 -9.72 -13.91
CA ARG A 93 -19.55 -11.00 -13.52
C ARG A 93 -18.67 -11.74 -12.51
N ARG A 94 -17.33 -11.64 -12.59
CA ARG A 94 -16.40 -12.23 -11.60
C ARG A 94 -16.57 -11.62 -10.22
N ILE A 95 -16.73 -10.28 -10.14
CA ILE A 95 -16.87 -9.55 -8.87
C ILE A 95 -18.05 -10.08 -8.04
N LYS A 96 -19.14 -10.52 -8.68
CA LYS A 96 -20.28 -11.14 -7.98
C LYS A 96 -19.90 -12.38 -7.15
N TYR A 97 -18.77 -13.02 -7.45
CA TYR A 97 -18.30 -14.23 -6.76
C TYR A 97 -17.20 -13.93 -5.72
N TYR A 98 -16.69 -12.70 -5.64
CA TYR A 98 -15.62 -12.33 -4.71
C TYR A 98 -16.01 -12.57 -3.24
N PRO A 99 -17.26 -12.29 -2.79
CA PRO A 99 -17.69 -12.60 -1.43
C PRO A 99 -17.57 -14.09 -1.04
N LEU A 100 -17.54 -15.00 -2.02
CA LEU A 100 -17.41 -16.44 -1.77
C LEU A 100 -15.96 -16.90 -1.60
N LEU A 101 -14.98 -16.12 -2.05
CA LEU A 101 -13.57 -16.52 -2.05
C LEU A 101 -13.01 -16.65 -0.64
N CYS A 102 -13.34 -15.70 0.24
CA CYS A 102 -12.93 -15.72 1.64
C CYS A 102 -13.58 -16.88 2.42
N ARG A 103 -14.85 -17.20 2.13
CA ARG A 103 -15.56 -18.34 2.74
C ARG A 103 -15.00 -19.69 2.32
N LYS A 104 -14.61 -19.84 1.05
CA LYS A 104 -14.05 -21.10 0.54
C LYS A 104 -12.60 -21.34 0.98
N ASN A 105 -11.83 -20.27 1.14
CA ASN A 105 -10.41 -20.35 1.50
C ASN A 105 -10.22 -19.74 2.88
N GLN A 106 -10.35 -20.53 3.94
CA GLN A 106 -10.30 -20.05 5.34
C GLN A 106 -8.98 -19.36 5.71
N GLN A 107 -7.87 -19.74 5.07
CA GLN A 107 -6.55 -19.15 5.29
C GLN A 107 -6.31 -17.88 4.47
N LEU A 108 -7.15 -17.57 3.48
CA LEU A 108 -6.99 -16.41 2.62
C LEU A 108 -7.23 -15.13 3.45
N LYS A 109 -6.21 -14.26 3.50
CA LYS A 109 -6.28 -12.95 4.17
C LYS A 109 -6.68 -11.84 3.21
N CYS A 110 -6.17 -11.90 1.99
CA CYS A 110 -6.44 -10.91 0.95
C CYS A 110 -6.26 -11.50 -0.45
N PHE A 111 -6.84 -10.84 -1.44
CA PHE A 111 -6.66 -11.14 -2.85
C PHE A 111 -6.84 -9.87 -3.67
N TYR A 112 -6.41 -9.89 -4.93
CA TYR A 112 -6.53 -8.73 -5.81
C TYR A 112 -6.90 -9.13 -7.23
N ASP A 113 -7.47 -8.19 -7.98
CA ASP A 113 -7.69 -8.33 -9.42
C ASP A 113 -6.96 -7.22 -10.18
N GLU A 114 -7.41 -6.86 -11.38
CA GLU A 114 -6.77 -5.81 -12.16
C GLU A 114 -6.98 -4.40 -11.58
N ASN A 115 -8.02 -4.19 -10.75
CA ASN A 115 -8.49 -2.88 -10.30
C ASN A 115 -8.78 -2.79 -8.80
N TYR A 116 -8.93 -3.91 -8.10
CA TYR A 116 -9.38 -3.98 -6.72
C TYR A 116 -8.43 -4.79 -5.86
N MET A 117 -8.22 -4.31 -4.66
CA MET A 117 -7.67 -5.07 -3.55
C MET A 117 -8.81 -5.46 -2.62
N CYS A 118 -8.82 -6.70 -2.17
CA CYS A 118 -9.86 -7.25 -1.31
C CYS A 118 -9.25 -7.88 -0.06
N ILE A 119 -9.86 -7.61 1.09
CA ILE A 119 -9.47 -8.15 2.40
C ILE A 119 -10.58 -9.06 2.90
N CYS A 120 -10.21 -10.22 3.45
CA CYS A 120 -11.14 -11.11 4.11
C CYS A 120 -11.28 -10.71 5.58
N ASP A 121 -12.48 -10.32 6.00
CA ASP A 121 -12.76 -9.99 7.40
C ASP A 121 -12.94 -11.25 8.27
N LEU A 122 -13.27 -11.01 9.55
CA LEU A 122 -13.50 -12.06 10.54
C LEU A 122 -14.72 -12.92 10.19
N ASP A 123 -15.77 -12.31 9.65
CA ASP A 123 -16.99 -12.98 9.18
C ASP A 123 -16.81 -13.66 7.80
N ARG A 124 -15.59 -13.62 7.26
CA ARG A 124 -15.18 -14.20 5.98
C ARG A 124 -15.93 -13.60 4.79
N PHE A 125 -16.35 -12.34 4.88
CA PHE A 125 -16.72 -11.54 3.72
C PHE A 125 -15.49 -10.87 3.11
N SER A 126 -15.58 -10.58 1.81
CA SER A 126 -14.55 -9.84 1.10
C SER A 126 -14.90 -8.35 1.08
N ASN A 127 -14.07 -7.52 1.69
CA ASN A 127 -14.16 -6.06 1.62
C ASN A 127 -13.18 -5.57 0.57
N CYS A 128 -13.71 -5.08 -0.55
CA CYS A 128 -12.91 -4.69 -1.72
C CYS A 128 -12.91 -3.18 -1.91
N PHE A 129 -11.75 -2.62 -2.23
CA PHE A 129 -11.57 -1.21 -2.55
C PHE A 129 -10.71 -1.07 -3.81
N THR A 130 -10.94 0.01 -4.56
CA THR A 130 -10.19 0.29 -5.78
C THR A 130 -8.71 0.41 -5.45
N PHE A 131 -7.86 -0.32 -6.15
CA PHE A 131 -6.42 -0.27 -5.94
C PHE A 131 -5.73 -0.22 -7.30
N HIS A 132 -5.31 0.97 -7.71
CA HIS A 132 -4.60 1.15 -8.96
C HIS A 132 -3.15 0.67 -8.81
N HIS A 133 -2.87 -0.55 -9.28
CA HIS A 133 -1.58 -1.25 -9.16
C HIS A 133 -0.40 -0.58 -9.88
N SER A 134 -0.70 0.30 -10.84
CA SER A 134 0.26 1.04 -11.66
C SER A 134 0.45 2.49 -11.25
N SER A 135 -0.22 2.97 -10.19
CA SER A 135 -0.07 4.37 -9.80
C SER A 135 1.31 4.62 -9.20
N THR A 136 2.09 5.43 -9.90
CA THR A 136 3.18 6.22 -9.35
C THR A 136 2.65 7.64 -9.23
N TYR A 137 2.67 8.24 -8.04
CA TYR A 137 2.34 9.66 -7.91
C TYR A 137 3.63 10.44 -8.18
N ASP A 138 3.70 11.02 -9.37
CA ASP A 138 4.80 11.87 -9.83
C ASP A 138 4.32 13.31 -9.78
N CYS A 139 4.93 14.13 -8.92
CA CYS A 139 4.66 15.56 -8.86
C CYS A 139 5.53 16.25 -9.91
N GLN A 140 5.07 16.23 -11.16
CA GLN A 140 5.87 16.66 -12.33
C GLN A 140 6.37 18.12 -12.25
N ASP A 141 5.69 18.99 -11.50
CA ASP A 141 6.05 20.40 -11.41
C ASP A 141 7.19 20.71 -10.40
N HIS A 142 7.66 19.72 -9.63
CA HIS A 142 8.63 19.92 -8.54
C HIS A 142 9.73 18.84 -8.52
N ASN A 143 10.33 18.54 -9.69
CA ASN A 143 11.44 17.60 -9.74
C ASN A 143 12.78 18.29 -9.40
N ASP A 144 12.99 18.57 -8.11
CA ASP A 144 14.25 19.13 -7.58
C ASP A 144 15.40 18.08 -7.51
N CYS A 145 15.19 16.90 -8.08
CA CYS A 145 16.13 15.82 -8.04
C CYS A 145 17.26 16.01 -9.06
N GLU A 146 18.49 16.21 -8.57
CA GLU A 146 19.69 16.32 -9.40
C GLU A 146 20.07 14.97 -10.06
N ASN A 147 21.00 15.01 -11.05
CA ASN A 147 21.59 13.83 -11.71
C ASN A 147 20.61 12.91 -12.45
N GLY A 148 19.54 13.45 -13.03
CA GLY A 148 18.49 12.65 -13.69
C GLY A 148 17.60 11.90 -12.70
N GLY A 149 17.61 12.35 -11.44
CA GLY A 149 16.74 11.83 -10.40
C GLY A 149 15.26 12.08 -10.72
N GLN A 150 14.40 11.13 -10.38
CA GLN A 150 12.95 11.29 -10.39
C GLN A 150 12.41 11.42 -8.97
N TYR A 151 11.49 12.38 -8.80
CA TYR A 151 10.79 12.65 -7.55
C TYR A 151 9.75 11.56 -7.27
N PHE A 152 9.91 10.84 -6.17
CA PHE A 152 8.89 9.91 -5.69
C PHE A 152 8.16 10.50 -4.49
N GLN A 153 6.87 10.78 -4.65
CA GLN A 153 6.01 11.12 -3.53
C GLN A 153 4.85 10.14 -3.39
N GLY A 154 4.53 9.80 -2.15
CA GLY A 154 3.58 8.75 -1.83
C GLY A 154 2.11 9.10 -1.94
N ASN A 155 1.79 10.39 -2.04
CA ASN A 155 0.45 10.92 -1.87
C ASN A 155 -0.05 11.53 -3.18
N ALA A 156 -1.36 11.49 -3.41
CA ALA A 156 -2.01 12.14 -4.54
C ALA A 156 -1.97 13.68 -4.46
N THR A 157 -1.85 14.24 -3.25
CA THR A 157 -1.71 15.68 -3.03
C THR A 157 -0.23 16.06 -2.93
N CYS A 158 0.27 16.81 -3.91
CA CYS A 158 1.60 17.41 -3.84
C CYS A 158 1.61 18.54 -2.78
N PRO A 159 2.62 18.62 -1.89
CA PRO A 159 2.74 19.69 -0.94
C PRO A 159 2.96 21.00 -1.70
N SER A 160 2.15 22.01 -1.38
CA SER A 160 2.16 23.31 -2.04
C SER A 160 3.27 24.25 -1.55
N VAL A 161 4.21 23.76 -0.72
CA VAL A 161 5.23 24.59 -0.07
C VAL A 161 6.62 23.98 -0.26
N MET A 162 7.42 24.66 -1.08
CA MET A 162 8.86 24.48 -1.25
C MET A 162 9.55 24.96 0.02
N TYR A 163 10.24 24.07 0.75
CA TYR A 163 11.14 24.49 1.82
C TYR A 163 12.59 24.34 1.36
N GLU A 164 13.30 25.45 1.48
CA GLU A 164 14.72 25.66 1.16
C GLU A 164 15.60 24.62 1.87
N PHE A 165 16.33 23.82 1.08
CA PHE A 165 17.38 22.93 1.57
C PHE A 165 18.48 23.77 2.22
N VAL A 166 18.47 23.88 3.56
CA VAL A 166 19.65 24.38 4.27
C VAL A 166 20.73 23.32 4.18
N ARG A 167 21.81 23.67 3.47
CA ARG A 167 23.06 22.91 3.44
C ARG A 167 23.57 22.68 4.86
N ASN A 168 23.98 21.43 5.11
CA ASN A 168 24.95 20.99 6.12
C ASN A 168 24.52 20.83 7.60
N VAL A 169 24.71 19.57 8.03
CA VAL A 169 25.25 19.08 9.33
C VAL A 169 24.32 19.12 10.55
N ILE A 170 23.97 17.90 10.98
CA ILE A 170 23.71 17.42 12.36
C ILE A 170 23.17 18.49 13.33
N THR A 171 21.86 18.46 13.59
CA THR A 171 21.30 18.66 14.95
C THR A 171 19.84 18.23 14.98
N GLU A 172 19.47 17.55 16.07
CA GLU A 172 18.11 17.13 16.40
C GLU A 172 17.15 18.34 16.48
N ARG A 173 16.08 18.33 15.68
CA ARG A 173 14.82 18.99 16.04
C ARG A 173 13.65 18.40 15.28
N SER A 174 12.62 18.02 16.04
CA SER A 174 11.34 17.51 15.58
C SER A 174 10.64 18.52 14.67
N VAL A 175 10.54 18.22 13.39
CA VAL A 175 9.55 18.81 12.48
C VAL A 175 8.98 17.65 11.67
N ASN A 176 7.65 17.62 11.54
CA ASN A 176 6.92 16.62 10.75
C ASN A 176 7.39 16.65 9.29
N PHE A 177 8.34 15.79 8.95
CA PHE A 177 8.85 15.66 7.59
C PHE A 177 8.22 14.43 6.93
N GLN A 178 7.47 14.64 5.84
CA GLN A 178 7.26 13.56 4.86
C GLN A 178 8.57 13.38 4.09
N PRO A 179 9.20 12.19 4.10
CA PRO A 179 10.48 11.99 3.43
C PRO A 179 10.31 12.06 1.91
N VAL A 180 11.01 13.01 1.29
CA VAL A 180 11.19 13.11 -0.17
C VAL A 180 12.29 12.14 -0.59
N VAL A 181 12.09 11.39 -1.68
CA VAL A 181 13.09 10.43 -2.18
C VAL A 181 13.31 10.62 -3.67
N CYS A 182 14.57 10.91 -4.06
CA CYS A 182 15.02 11.06 -5.44
C CYS A 182 15.71 9.79 -5.96
N PHE A 183 15.44 9.40 -7.22
CA PHE A 183 15.99 8.19 -7.85
C PHE A 183 16.61 8.40 -9.23
N VAL A 184 17.87 8.00 -9.42
CA VAL A 184 18.49 7.87 -10.74
C VAL A 184 18.17 6.46 -11.29
N THR A 185 17.51 6.38 -12.46
CA THR A 185 17.20 5.13 -13.15
C THR A 185 18.41 4.58 -13.91
#